data_AF-A0A819F694-F1
#
_entry.id   AF-A0A819F694-F1
#
_cell.length_a   1.000
_cell.length_b   1.000
_cell.length_c   1.000
_cell.angle_alpha   90.00
_cell.angle_beta   90.00
_cell.angle_gamma   90.00
#
_symmetry.space_group_name_H-M   'P 1'
#
loop_
_entity.id
_entity.type
_entity.pdbx_description
1 polymer ?
#
loop_
_entity_poly.entity_id
_entity_poly.type
_entity_poly.pdbx_seq_one_letter_code
_entity_poly.pdbx_strand_id
1 'polypeptide(L)'
;MVGESFDQITIGRSQRRSSTCREEVDRVLPNGIEPTNEHLLDLLVCEAIINDQLRLYSPTPFFSRFWMREHMIDTECQILDLWSRPLEFDYTRWMRDPKTGLKPKLPHPFSYPPFAAGPRNCIGQIFALLEAKTMLAMYVYTKT
;
A
#
# COMPACT_ATOMS: atom_id res chain seq x y z
N MET A 1 -7.44 16.40 -17.66
CA MET A 1 -7.29 16.75 -16.23
C MET A 1 -6.92 15.54 -15.35
N VAL A 2 -6.08 14.61 -15.83
CA VAL A 2 -5.61 13.44 -15.04
C VAL A 2 -4.10 13.55 -14.72
N GLY A 3 -3.41 14.52 -15.32
CA GLY A 3 -1.96 14.70 -15.17
C GLY A 3 -1.53 15.35 -13.85
N GLU A 4 -2.28 16.33 -13.34
CA GLU A 4 -1.86 17.09 -12.14
C GLU A 4 -2.10 16.33 -10.82
N SER A 5 -3.02 15.36 -10.79
CA SER A 5 -3.27 14.53 -9.61
C SER A 5 -2.25 13.41 -9.46
N PHE A 6 -1.71 12.85 -10.56
CA PHE A 6 -0.55 11.94 -10.50
C PHE A 6 0.69 12.66 -9.94
N ASP A 7 0.83 13.95 -10.24
CA ASP A 7 1.99 14.77 -9.91
C ASP A 7 2.20 15.03 -8.41
N GLN A 8 1.17 14.88 -7.57
CA GLN A 8 1.27 15.10 -6.11
C GLN A 8 1.51 13.82 -5.28
N ILE A 9 1.52 12.64 -5.89
CA ILE A 9 1.42 11.37 -5.15
C ILE A 9 2.72 10.56 -5.18
N THR A 10 3.60 10.78 -6.17
CA THR A 10 4.91 10.11 -6.22
C THR A 10 5.81 10.53 -5.06
N ILE A 11 6.43 9.55 -4.37
CA ILE A 11 7.44 9.76 -3.30
C ILE A 11 8.46 10.85 -3.69
N GLY A 12 8.86 10.89 -4.97
CA GLY A 12 9.89 11.78 -5.49
C GLY A 12 9.58 13.28 -5.49
N ARG A 13 8.33 13.73 -5.24
CA ARG A 13 7.97 15.16 -5.22
C ARG A 13 7.64 15.71 -3.83
N SER A 14 7.24 14.87 -2.88
CA SER A 14 6.98 15.32 -1.50
C SER A 14 8.22 15.13 -0.63
N GLN A 15 8.96 16.22 -0.40
CA GLN A 15 10.21 16.24 0.37
C GLN A 15 10.09 15.51 1.71
N ARG A 16 8.98 15.72 2.44
CA ARG A 16 8.70 15.09 3.74
C ARG A 16 8.49 13.58 3.69
N ARG A 17 7.93 13.06 2.59
CA ARG A 17 7.66 11.62 2.42
C ARG A 17 8.95 10.90 2.05
N SER A 18 9.71 11.49 1.14
CA SER A 18 11.06 11.05 0.80
C SER A 18 11.98 11.04 2.03
N SER A 19 11.92 12.06 2.91
CA SER A 19 12.78 12.12 4.09
C SER A 19 12.45 11.05 5.12
N THR A 20 11.17 10.85 5.49
CA THR A 20 10.81 9.82 6.48
C THR A 20 11.07 8.40 5.97
N CYS A 21 10.82 8.13 4.68
CA CYS A 21 11.17 6.86 4.06
C CYS A 21 12.69 6.63 4.07
N ARG A 22 13.48 7.68 3.82
CA ARG A 22 14.94 7.63 3.87
C ARG A 22 15.45 7.38 5.28
N GLU A 23 14.93 8.08 6.27
CA GLU A 23 15.29 7.86 7.68
C GLU A 23 15.03 6.42 8.12
N GLU A 24 13.91 5.81 7.70
CA GLU A 24 13.65 4.40 7.94
C GLU A 24 14.68 3.50 7.24
N VAL A 25 14.92 3.73 5.95
CA VAL A 25 15.87 2.94 5.15
C VAL A 25 17.27 3.03 5.73
N ASP A 26 17.75 4.22 6.09
CA ASP A 26 19.08 4.43 6.68
C ASP A 26 19.20 3.73 8.06
N ARG A 27 18.11 3.68 8.83
CA ARG A 27 18.06 2.98 10.12
C ARG A 27 18.13 1.45 9.95
N VAL A 28 17.39 0.90 8.97
CA VAL A 28 17.26 -0.55 8.77
C VAL A 28 18.41 -1.11 7.93
N LEU A 29 18.92 -0.33 6.98
CA LEU A 29 20.00 -0.69 6.05
C LEU A 29 21.19 0.28 6.20
N PRO A 30 21.86 0.32 7.36
CA PRO A 30 22.98 1.23 7.57
C PRO A 30 24.12 0.91 6.59
N ASN A 31 24.77 1.93 6.06
CA ASN A 31 25.91 1.82 5.13
C ASN A 31 25.61 1.07 3.81
N GLY A 32 24.35 0.94 3.41
CA GLY A 32 24.00 0.30 2.13
C GLY A 32 24.22 -1.20 2.11
N ILE A 33 24.08 -1.85 3.27
CA ILE A 33 24.02 -3.32 3.31
C ILE A 33 22.93 -3.82 2.37
N GLU A 34 23.19 -4.96 1.72
CA GLU A 34 22.24 -5.54 0.79
C GLU A 34 20.94 -5.95 1.53
N PRO A 35 19.75 -5.59 1.03
CA PRO A 35 18.50 -5.92 1.69
C PRO A 35 18.30 -7.44 1.80
N THR A 36 18.07 -7.93 3.02
CA THR A 36 17.67 -9.31 3.27
C THR A 36 16.18 -9.36 3.57
N ASN A 37 15.57 -10.55 3.48
CA ASN A 37 14.16 -10.72 3.82
C ASN A 37 13.83 -10.25 5.25
N GLU A 38 14.75 -10.39 6.20
CA GLU A 38 14.57 -9.94 7.58
C GLU A 38 14.52 -8.41 7.67
N HIS A 39 15.45 -7.71 7.00
CA HIS A 39 15.44 -6.25 6.93
C HIS A 39 14.13 -5.72 6.31
N LEU A 40 13.62 -6.40 5.28
CA LEU A 40 12.38 -6.00 4.62
C LEU A 40 11.16 -6.08 5.56
N LEU A 41 11.18 -6.88 6.62
CA LEU A 41 10.09 -6.89 7.61
C LEU A 41 10.01 -5.59 8.42
N ASP A 42 11.15 -4.92 8.61
CA ASP A 42 11.27 -3.71 9.44
C ASP A 42 11.07 -2.40 8.67
N LEU A 43 10.88 -2.47 7.34
CA LEU A 43 10.54 -1.33 6.48
C LEU A 43 9.03 -1.03 6.51
N LEU A 44 8.54 -0.55 7.65
CA LEU A 44 7.13 -0.33 7.94
C LEU A 44 6.56 0.93 7.24
N VAL A 45 7.33 2.01 7.16
CA VAL A 45 6.97 3.23 6.43
C VAL A 45 6.91 2.94 4.94
N CYS A 46 7.89 2.20 4.40
CA CYS A 46 7.88 1.76 3.00
C CYS A 46 6.62 0.94 2.69
N GLU A 47 6.28 -0.02 3.56
CA GLU A 47 5.06 -0.83 3.41
C GLU A 47 3.78 0.01 3.50
N ALA A 48 3.73 0.97 4.43
CA ALA A 48 2.61 1.89 4.56
C ALA A 48 2.39 2.73 3.30
N ILE A 49 3.48 3.22 2.70
CA ILE A 49 3.42 3.99 1.45
C ILE A 49 2.94 3.10 0.29
N ILE A 50 3.50 1.90 0.14
CA ILE A 50 3.08 0.95 -0.90
C ILE A 50 1.59 0.64 -0.76
N ASN A 51 1.11 0.43 0.47
CA ASN A 51 -0.30 0.13 0.68
C ASN A 51 -1.22 1.30 0.30
N ASP A 52 -0.86 2.54 0.64
CA ASP A 52 -1.69 3.67 0.24
C ASP A 52 -1.63 3.95 -1.28
N GLN A 53 -0.49 3.67 -1.91
CA GLN A 53 -0.35 3.71 -3.35
C GLN A 53 -1.27 2.68 -4.02
N LEU A 54 -1.30 1.43 -3.53
CA LEU A 54 -2.18 0.38 -4.04
C LEU A 54 -3.66 0.69 -3.78
N ARG A 55 -3.98 1.43 -2.73
CA ARG A 55 -5.35 1.89 -2.43
C ARG A 55 -5.83 2.92 -3.45
N LEU A 56 -4.99 3.90 -3.79
CA LEU A 56 -5.32 4.95 -4.76
C LEU A 56 -5.23 4.48 -6.21
N TYR A 57 -4.22 3.66 -6.49
CA TYR A 57 -3.83 3.24 -7.84
C TYR A 57 -3.63 1.74 -7.90
N SER A 58 -4.70 0.99 -7.61
CA SER A 58 -4.67 -0.45 -7.80
C SER A 58 -4.40 -0.77 -9.29
N PRO A 59 -3.40 -1.62 -9.61
CA PRO A 59 -3.17 -2.07 -10.98
C PRO A 59 -4.38 -2.78 -11.60
N THR A 60 -5.24 -3.36 -10.75
CA THR A 60 -6.45 -4.08 -11.12
C THR A 60 -7.65 -3.46 -10.40
N PRO A 61 -8.18 -2.32 -10.88
CA PRO A 61 -9.24 -1.58 -10.19
C PRO A 61 -10.59 -2.30 -10.21
N PHE A 62 -10.78 -3.28 -11.10
CA PHE A 62 -12.02 -4.02 -11.25
C PHE A 62 -11.77 -5.53 -11.30
N PHE A 63 -12.56 -6.28 -10.53
CA PHE A 63 -12.65 -7.74 -10.63
C PHE A 63 -14.08 -8.10 -11.01
N SER A 64 -14.26 -8.75 -12.15
CA SER A 64 -15.57 -9.25 -12.57
C SER A 64 -15.75 -10.73 -12.21
N ARG A 65 -16.95 -11.10 -11.76
CA ARG A 65 -17.38 -12.50 -11.66
C ARG A 65 -18.69 -12.66 -12.42
N PHE A 66 -18.84 -13.80 -13.09
CA PHE A 66 -20.09 -14.21 -13.72
C PHE A 66 -20.73 -15.31 -12.88
N TRP A 67 -22.03 -15.17 -12.66
CA TRP A 67 -22.81 -16.17 -11.95
C TRP A 67 -23.11 -17.35 -12.87
N MET A 68 -22.84 -18.58 -12.42
CA MET A 68 -23.21 -19.79 -13.16
C MET A 68 -24.63 -20.28 -12.82
N ARG A 69 -25.25 -19.73 -11.77
CA ARG A 69 -26.60 -20.02 -11.28
C ARG A 69 -27.18 -18.76 -10.63
N GLU A 70 -28.51 -18.67 -10.55
CA GLU A 70 -29.18 -17.57 -9.85
C GLU A 70 -28.77 -17.53 -8.37
N HIS A 71 -28.41 -16.34 -7.90
CA HIS A 71 -28.03 -16.09 -6.52
C HIS A 71 -28.63 -14.75 -6.07
N MET A 72 -29.24 -14.73 -4.89
CA MET A 72 -29.76 -13.50 -4.29
C MET A 72 -28.58 -12.71 -3.69
N ILE A 73 -28.43 -11.45 -4.11
CA ILE A 73 -27.46 -10.54 -3.48
C ILE A 73 -28.16 -9.89 -2.30
N ASP A 74 -27.82 -10.32 -1.08
CA ASP A 74 -28.41 -9.80 0.17
C ASP A 74 -27.80 -8.47 0.64
N THR A 75 -26.88 -7.89 -0.13
CA THR A 75 -26.10 -6.71 0.28
C THR A 75 -25.99 -5.67 -0.83
N GLU A 76 -26.50 -4.47 -0.57
CA GLU A 76 -26.14 -3.28 -1.33
C GLU A 76 -24.63 -3.01 -1.13
N CYS A 77 -23.85 -3.18 -2.20
CA CYS A 77 -22.42 -2.93 -2.20
C CYS A 77 -22.16 -1.42 -2.36
N GLN A 78 -22.46 -0.63 -1.34
CA GLN A 78 -22.14 0.80 -1.28
C GLN A 78 -20.64 0.95 -0.93
N ILE A 79 -19.76 0.67 -1.89
CA ILE A 79 -18.29 0.70 -1.72
C ILE A 79 -17.74 2.15 -1.70
N LEU A 80 -18.53 3.13 -2.17
CA LEU A 80 -18.05 4.46 -2.53
C LEU A 80 -17.62 5.35 -1.35
N ASP A 81 -18.14 5.15 -0.13
CA ASP A 81 -17.89 6.04 1.02
C ASP A 81 -17.10 5.39 2.18
N LEU A 82 -16.30 4.34 1.89
CA LEU A 82 -15.60 3.59 2.93
C LEU A 82 -14.42 4.35 3.56
N TRP A 83 -13.78 5.27 2.85
CA TRP A 83 -12.53 5.90 3.28
C TRP A 83 -12.69 7.40 3.56
N SER A 84 -12.20 7.85 4.71
CA SER A 84 -12.03 9.29 4.96
C SER A 84 -10.91 9.85 4.07
N ARG A 85 -11.19 10.99 3.44
CA ARG A 85 -10.29 11.64 2.45
C ARG A 85 -9.82 10.62 1.38
N PRO A 86 -10.73 10.06 0.57
CA PRO A 86 -10.45 8.91 -0.28
C PRO A 86 -9.47 9.23 -1.42
N LEU A 87 -9.44 10.48 -1.90
CA LEU A 87 -8.55 10.91 -2.98
C LEU A 87 -7.18 11.37 -2.48
N GLU A 88 -7.00 11.47 -1.16
CA GLU A 88 -5.74 11.94 -0.59
C GLU A 88 -4.79 10.79 -0.30
N PHE A 89 -3.54 10.96 -0.75
CA PHE A 89 -2.45 10.09 -0.32
C PHE A 89 -2.08 10.39 1.13
N ASP A 90 -2.23 9.40 1.98
CA ASP A 90 -1.91 9.45 3.39
C ASP A 90 -1.46 8.07 3.89
N TYR A 91 -0.15 7.82 3.86
CA TYR A 91 0.42 6.56 4.34
C TYR A 91 0.23 6.37 5.86
N THR A 92 -0.01 7.44 6.63
CA THR A 92 -0.14 7.34 8.09
C THR A 92 -1.36 6.52 8.50
N ARG A 93 -2.35 6.37 7.60
CA ARG A 93 -3.50 5.49 7.79
C ARG A 93 -3.15 4.00 7.90
N TRP A 94 -1.94 3.62 7.53
CA TRP A 94 -1.42 2.24 7.60
C TRP A 94 -0.42 2.04 8.74
N MET A 95 0.00 3.12 9.39
CA MET A 95 0.96 3.08 10.49
C MET A 95 0.32 2.50 11.74
N ARG A 96 1.11 1.73 12.49
CA ARG A 96 0.69 1.20 13.79
C ARG A 96 0.51 2.34 14.79
N ASP A 97 -0.46 2.19 15.68
CA ASP A 97 -0.63 3.13 16.79
C ASP A 97 0.64 3.07 17.69
N PRO A 98 1.32 4.20 17.94
CA PRO A 98 2.52 4.23 18.78
C PRO A 98 2.29 3.73 20.22
N LYS A 99 1.07 3.84 20.75
CA LYS A 99 0.72 3.44 22.12
C LYS A 99 0.36 1.97 22.23
N THR A 100 -0.32 1.42 21.22
CA THR A 100 -0.86 0.05 21.27
C THR A 100 -0.09 -0.94 20.38
N GLY A 101 0.68 -0.46 19.41
CA GLY A 101 1.40 -1.27 18.42
C GLY A 101 0.49 -1.99 17.41
N LEU A 102 -0.83 -1.82 17.51
CA LEU A 102 -1.80 -2.48 16.66
C LEU A 102 -1.89 -1.81 15.28
N LYS A 103 -2.15 -2.63 14.26
CA LYS A 103 -2.46 -2.12 12.92
C LYS A 103 -3.81 -1.37 12.97
N PRO A 104 -3.96 -0.30 12.18
CA PRO A 104 -5.20 0.46 12.12
C PRO A 104 -6.34 -0.42 11.63
N LYS A 105 -7.52 -0.26 12.22
CA LYS A 105 -8.72 -1.01 11.83
C LYS A 105 -9.25 -0.46 10.51
N LEU A 106 -9.40 -1.34 9.52
CA LEU A 106 -10.02 -0.96 8.25
C LEU A 106 -11.51 -0.65 8.44
N PRO A 107 -12.08 0.30 7.68
CA PRO A 107 -13.51 0.64 7.73
C PRO A 107 -14.42 -0.56 7.47
N HIS A 108 -14.01 -1.45 6.56
CA HIS A 108 -14.73 -2.68 6.23
C HIS A 108 -13.73 -3.79 5.84
N PRO A 109 -14.01 -5.08 6.09
CA PRO A 109 -13.09 -6.18 5.75
C PRO A 109 -12.70 -6.22 4.26
N PHE A 110 -13.58 -5.75 3.37
CA PHE A 110 -13.35 -5.67 1.93
C PHE A 110 -13.06 -4.25 1.41
N SER A 111 -12.72 -3.29 2.29
CA SER A 111 -12.39 -1.92 1.85
C SER A 111 -11.00 -1.80 1.19
N TYR A 112 -10.16 -2.82 1.33
CA TYR A 112 -8.82 -2.86 0.75
C TYR A 112 -8.46 -4.26 0.19
N PRO A 113 -8.96 -4.65 -1.00
CA PRO A 113 -8.58 -5.90 -1.64
C PRO A 113 -7.72 -5.66 -2.90
N PRO A 114 -6.53 -5.02 -2.81
CA PRO A 114 -5.71 -4.73 -4.00
C PRO A 114 -5.20 -5.99 -4.71
N PHE A 115 -5.20 -7.13 -4.01
CA PHE A 115 -4.81 -8.45 -4.51
C PHE A 115 -6.01 -9.42 -4.61
N ALA A 116 -7.22 -8.88 -4.72
CA ALA A 116 -8.49 -9.60 -4.58
C ALA A 116 -8.63 -10.32 -3.23
N ALA A 117 -9.76 -11.00 -3.03
CA ALA A 117 -10.04 -11.80 -1.84
C ALA A 117 -10.75 -13.11 -2.21
N GLY A 118 -10.67 -14.09 -1.30
CA GLY A 118 -11.29 -15.42 -1.47
C GLY A 118 -10.44 -16.40 -2.27
N PRO A 119 -11.03 -17.46 -2.86
CA PRO A 119 -10.30 -18.58 -3.47
C PRO A 119 -9.55 -18.25 -4.77
N ARG A 120 -9.71 -17.02 -5.27
CA ARG A 120 -9.04 -16.50 -6.47
C ARG A 120 -8.25 -15.23 -6.13
N ASN A 121 -7.69 -15.16 -4.91
CA ASN A 121 -6.77 -14.10 -4.54
C ASN A 121 -5.44 -14.24 -5.30
N CYS A 122 -4.68 -13.15 -5.38
CA CYS A 122 -3.41 -13.14 -6.06
C CYS A 122 -2.39 -14.04 -5.35
N ILE A 123 -1.93 -15.09 -6.04
CA ILE A 123 -0.84 -15.95 -5.54
C ILE A 123 0.49 -15.20 -5.44
N GLY A 124 0.68 -14.15 -6.25
CA GLY A 124 1.89 -13.34 -6.29
C GLY A 124 1.95 -12.21 -5.26
N GLN A 125 0.96 -12.08 -4.37
CA GLN A 125 0.87 -10.95 -3.43
C GLN A 125 2.14 -10.79 -2.58
N ILE A 126 2.67 -11.88 -2.04
CA ILE A 126 3.87 -11.84 -1.18
C ILE A 126 5.09 -11.39 -1.98
N PHE A 127 5.28 -11.96 -3.17
CA PHE A 127 6.40 -11.62 -4.05
C PHE A 127 6.33 -10.16 -4.50
N ALA A 128 5.17 -9.69 -4.95
CA ALA A 128 4.98 -8.31 -5.40
C ALA A 128 5.25 -7.28 -4.29
N LEU A 129 4.82 -7.56 -3.05
CA LEU A 129 5.10 -6.68 -1.92
C LEU A 129 6.58 -6.69 -1.54
N LEU A 130 7.24 -7.86 -1.59
CA LEU A 130 8.67 -7.97 -1.35
C LEU A 130 9.48 -7.18 -2.37
N GLU A 131 9.19 -7.38 -3.66
CA GLU A 131 9.83 -6.68 -4.76
C GLU A 131 9.63 -5.16 -4.67
N ALA A 132 8.39 -4.71 -4.41
CA ALA A 132 8.08 -3.30 -4.25
C ALA A 132 8.84 -2.66 -3.07
N LYS A 133 8.94 -3.35 -1.93
CA LYS A 133 9.70 -2.88 -0.76
C LYS A 133 11.19 -2.78 -1.08
N THR A 134 11.77 -3.79 -1.72
CA THR A 134 13.18 -3.78 -2.12
C THR A 134 13.47 -2.66 -3.12
N MET A 135 12.68 -2.54 -4.18
CA MET A 135 12.84 -1.47 -5.17
C MET A 135 12.74 -0.09 -4.54
N LEU A 136 11.79 0.12 -3.62
CA LEU A 136 11.63 1.39 -2.94
C LEU A 136 12.82 1.72 -2.04
N ALA A 137 13.29 0.75 -1.25
CA ALA A 137 14.47 0.93 -0.40
C ALA A 137 15.70 1.31 -1.22
N MET A 138 15.96 0.59 -2.30
CA MET A 138 17.08 0.86 -3.21
C MET A 138 16.94 2.23 -3.88
N TYR A 139 15.75 2.58 -4.37
CA TYR A 139 15.50 3.88 -5.01
C TYR A 139 15.79 5.07 -4.08
N VAL A 140 15.36 4.97 -2.81
CA VAL A 140 15.56 6.03 -1.82
C VAL A 140 17.03 6.13 -1.42
N TYR A 141 17.74 5.01 -1.40
CA TYR A 141 19.18 4.92 -1.12
C TYR A 141 20.04 5.55 -2.22
N THR A 142 19.75 5.31 -3.51
CA THR A 142 20.60 5.77 -4.64
C THR A 142 20.51 7.28 -4.95
N LYS A 143 19.58 8.02 -4.33
CA LYS A 143 19.50 9.49 -4.48
C LYS A 143 20.47 10.20 -3.51
N THR A 144 21.77 10.09 -3.80
CA THR A 144 22.83 10.97 -3.29
C THR A 144 23.32 11.89 -4.38
#